data_AF-A0A2E2B9F0-F1
#
_entry.id   AF-A0A2E2B9F0-F1
#
_cell.length_a   1.000
_cell.length_b   1.000
_cell.length_c   1.000
_cell.angle_alpha   90.00
_cell.angle_beta   90.00
_cell.angle_gamma   90.00
#
_symmetry.space_group_name_H-M   'P 1'
#
loop_
_entity.id
_entity.type
_entity.pdbx_description
1 polymer ?
#
loop_
_entity_poly.entity_id
_entity_poly.type
_entity_poly.pdbx_seq_one_letter_code
_entity_poly.pdbx_strand_id
1 'polypeptide(L)'
;MAICNVAQSSIVRAADCAILTRAGPEIGVASTKAFTTQLVVMLMLVVLIAKRSKRSQVVEREVVKELESTPTMINKVLALNDEISHVAANFSATSDCLYLGRGIMYP
;
A
#
# COMPACT_ATOMS: atom_id res chain seq x y z
N MET A 1 -8.75 -9.21 -14.08
CA MET A 1 -7.52 -9.32 -13.27
C MET A 1 -7.83 -9.04 -11.81
N ALA A 2 -7.29 -9.81 -10.87
CA ALA A 2 -7.45 -9.64 -9.42
C ALA A 2 -6.12 -9.30 -8.72
N ILE A 3 -6.14 -8.36 -7.78
CA ILE A 3 -5.05 -8.14 -6.81
C ILE A 3 -5.61 -8.57 -5.45
N CYS A 4 -5.08 -9.63 -4.86
CA CYS A 4 -5.65 -10.22 -3.65
C CYS A 4 -4.57 -10.80 -2.74
N ASN A 5 -4.80 -10.80 -1.42
CA ASN A 5 -3.90 -11.45 -0.48
C ASN A 5 -4.20 -12.96 -0.31
N VAL A 6 -5.44 -13.39 -0.60
CA VAL A 6 -5.90 -14.77 -0.38
C VAL A 6 -5.98 -15.52 -1.70
N ALA A 7 -5.06 -16.47 -1.89
CA ALA A 7 -4.91 -17.22 -3.15
C ALA A 7 -6.14 -18.05 -3.52
N GLN A 8 -6.83 -18.64 -2.53
CA GLN A 8 -8.01 -19.49 -2.74
C GLN A 8 -9.32 -18.69 -2.65
N SER A 9 -9.29 -17.37 -2.78
CA SER A 9 -10.52 -16.57 -2.78
C SER A 9 -11.34 -16.78 -4.06
N SER A 10 -12.64 -16.52 -3.98
CA SER A 10 -13.53 -16.57 -5.15
C SER A 10 -13.09 -15.60 -6.25
N ILE A 11 -12.65 -14.39 -5.88
CA ILE A 11 -12.20 -13.38 -6.85
C ILE A 11 -10.94 -13.80 -7.61
N VAL A 12 -10.02 -14.52 -6.96
CA VAL A 12 -8.82 -15.06 -7.64
C VAL A 12 -9.22 -16.17 -8.62
N ARG A 13 -10.14 -17.07 -8.23
CA ARG A 13 -10.61 -18.13 -9.13
C ARG A 13 -11.42 -17.63 -10.33
N ALA A 14 -12.13 -16.52 -10.17
CA ALA A 14 -13.00 -15.96 -11.22
C ALA A 14 -12.26 -15.02 -12.19
N ALA A 15 -11.03 -14.60 -11.88
CA ALA A 15 -10.29 -13.65 -12.70
C ALA A 15 -9.35 -14.34 -13.70
N ASP A 16 -9.23 -13.79 -14.92
CA ASP A 16 -8.33 -14.31 -15.97
C ASP A 16 -6.84 -14.26 -15.57
N CYS A 17 -6.49 -13.34 -14.67
CA CYS A 17 -5.15 -13.13 -14.15
C CYS A 17 -5.25 -12.69 -12.69
N ALA A 18 -4.32 -13.13 -11.85
CA ALA A 18 -4.24 -12.71 -10.46
C ALA A 18 -2.81 -12.38 -10.04
N ILE A 19 -2.65 -11.33 -9.23
CA ILE A 19 -1.40 -10.99 -8.55
C ILE A 19 -1.64 -11.07 -7.05
N LEU A 20 -0.87 -11.91 -6.37
CA LEU A 20 -0.95 -12.04 -4.92
C LEU A 20 -0.09 -10.98 -4.24
N THR A 21 -0.66 -10.28 -3.26
CA THR A 21 0.07 -9.23 -2.52
C THR A 21 1.10 -9.81 -1.55
N ARG A 22 0.92 -11.07 -1.13
CA ARG A 22 1.83 -11.81 -0.24
C ARG A 22 2.08 -11.13 1.11
N ALA A 23 1.10 -10.40 1.64
CA ALA A 23 1.16 -9.81 2.97
C ALA A 23 1.07 -10.85 4.11
N GLY A 24 0.70 -12.10 3.78
CA GLY A 24 0.38 -13.14 4.75
C GLY A 24 -0.97 -12.90 5.45
N PRO A 25 -1.44 -13.82 6.33
CA PRO A 25 -2.76 -13.73 6.95
C PRO A 25 -2.99 -12.40 7.71
N GLU A 26 -4.09 -11.71 7.44
CA GLU A 26 -4.50 -10.48 8.14
C GLU A 26 -5.70 -10.82 9.01
N ILE A 27 -5.50 -10.83 10.33
CA ILE A 27 -6.52 -11.26 11.31
C ILE A 27 -7.38 -10.08 11.78
N GLY A 28 -6.78 -8.89 11.85
CA GLY A 28 -7.49 -7.67 12.20
C GLY A 28 -8.54 -7.33 11.15
N VAL A 29 -9.70 -6.84 11.61
CA VAL A 29 -10.80 -6.41 10.73
C VAL A 29 -10.41 -5.18 9.91
N ALA A 30 -9.73 -4.22 10.54
CA ALA A 30 -9.16 -3.08 9.86
C ALA A 30 -7.93 -3.51 9.06
N SER A 31 -7.97 -3.27 7.75
CA SER A 31 -6.86 -3.64 6.87
C SER A 31 -5.67 -2.70 7.05
N THR A 32 -4.46 -3.27 7.11
CA THR A 32 -3.22 -2.52 7.36
C THR A 32 -2.16 -2.91 6.33
N LYS A 33 -1.58 -4.10 6.49
CA LYS A 33 -0.55 -4.63 5.59
C LYS A 33 -1.12 -5.01 4.22
N ALA A 34 -2.39 -5.43 4.14
CA ALA A 34 -2.98 -5.72 2.84
C ALA A 34 -3.15 -4.42 2.03
N PHE A 35 -3.53 -3.29 2.65
CA PHE A 35 -3.62 -2.00 1.98
C PHE A 35 -2.27 -1.54 1.40
N THR A 36 -1.20 -1.52 2.21
CA THR A 36 0.11 -1.05 1.74
C THR A 36 0.72 -1.97 0.67
N THR A 37 0.57 -3.28 0.81
CA THR A 37 1.03 -4.23 -0.23
C THR A 37 0.18 -4.16 -1.50
N GLN A 38 -1.11 -3.82 -1.42
CA GLN A 38 -1.93 -3.52 -2.59
C GLN A 38 -1.38 -2.31 -3.37
N LEU A 39 -1.05 -1.22 -2.68
CA LEU A 39 -0.45 -0.03 -3.30
C LEU A 39 0.89 -0.36 -4.00
N VAL A 40 1.74 -1.17 -3.36
CA VAL A 40 3.00 -1.63 -3.97
C VAL A 40 2.75 -2.43 -5.25
N VAL A 41 1.79 -3.37 -5.24
CA VAL A 41 1.42 -4.14 -6.44
C VAL A 41 0.84 -3.23 -7.54
N MET A 42 -0.01 -2.27 -7.19
CA MET A 42 -0.56 -1.31 -8.15
C MET A 42 0.55 -0.46 -8.79
N LEU A 43 1.54 0.00 -8.01
CA LEU A 43 2.67 0.77 -8.53
C LEU A 43 3.54 -0.07 -9.47
N MET A 44 3.85 -1.31 -9.11
CA MET A 44 4.56 -2.24 -9.99
C MET A 44 3.80 -2.49 -11.31
N LEU A 45 2.47 -2.60 -11.24
CA LEU A 45 1.62 -2.77 -12.41
C LEU A 45 1.65 -1.52 -13.31
N VAL A 46 1.60 -0.32 -12.73
CA VAL A 46 1.74 0.95 -13.48
C VAL A 46 3.07 0.99 -14.23
N VAL A 47 4.17 0.63 -13.57
CA VAL A 47 5.51 0.56 -14.19
C VAL A 47 5.54 -0.46 -15.33
N LEU A 48 4.95 -1.64 -15.13
CA LEU A 48 4.88 -2.68 -16.17
C LEU A 48 4.11 -2.20 -17.41
N ILE A 49 2.97 -1.52 -17.22
CA ILE A 49 2.16 -0.95 -18.31
C ILE A 49 2.93 0.15 -19.03
N ALA A 50 3.61 1.03 -18.29
CA ALA A 50 4.42 2.11 -18.86
C ALA A 50 5.56 1.56 -19.73
N LYS A 51 6.27 0.53 -19.23
CA LYS A 51 7.33 -0.17 -19.96
C LYS A 51 6.83 -0.80 -21.25
N ARG A 52 5.68 -1.49 -21.21
CA ARG A 52 5.06 -2.07 -22.42
C ARG A 52 4.64 -0.99 -23.43
N SER A 53 4.24 0.17 -22.94
CA SER A 53 3.86 1.33 -23.77
C SER A 53 5.05 2.13 -24.31
N LYS A 54 6.29 1.65 -24.12
CA LYS A 54 7.56 2.34 -24.47
C LYS A 54 7.66 3.77 -23.90
N ARG A 55 7.00 4.03 -22.77
CA ARG A 55 7.16 5.28 -22.01
C ARG A 55 8.45 5.18 -21.17
N SER A 56 9.10 6.33 -20.94
CA SER A 56 10.47 6.51 -20.42
C SER A 56 10.98 5.42 -19.46
N GLN A 57 12.09 4.77 -19.82
CA GLN A 57 12.79 3.77 -18.99
C GLN A 57 13.43 4.36 -17.72
N VAL A 58 13.61 5.68 -17.67
CA VAL A 58 14.19 6.36 -16.50
C VAL A 58 13.24 6.25 -15.31
N VAL A 59 11.93 6.42 -15.56
CA VAL A 59 10.88 6.35 -14.52
C VAL A 59 10.76 4.95 -13.92
N GLU A 60 10.97 3.89 -14.72
CA GLU A 60 10.99 2.50 -14.20
C GLU A 60 12.09 2.33 -13.15
N ARG A 61 13.31 2.74 -13.46
CA ARG A 61 14.46 2.56 -12.55
C ARG A 61 14.29 3.34 -11.25
N GLU A 62 13.78 4.57 -11.35
CA GLU A 62 13.52 5.41 -10.17
C GLU A 62 12.44 4.78 -9.27
N VAL A 63 11.31 4.36 -9.84
CA VAL A 63 10.22 3.75 -9.05
C VAL A 63 10.66 2.44 -8.41
N VAL A 64 11.41 1.59 -9.12
CA VAL A 64 11.91 0.32 -8.55
C VAL A 64 12.86 0.60 -7.38
N LYS A 65 13.77 1.57 -7.52
CA LYS A 65 14.68 1.97 -6.44
C LYS A 65 13.93 2.47 -5.20
N GLU A 66 12.87 3.25 -5.36
CA GLU A 66 12.05 3.71 -4.23
C GLU A 66 11.21 2.59 -3.60
N LEU A 67 10.75 1.62 -4.41
CA LEU A 67 10.09 0.42 -3.87
C LEU A 67 11.05 -0.42 -3.01
N GLU A 68 12.32 -0.55 -3.41
CA GLU A 68 13.35 -1.24 -2.63
C GLU A 68 13.66 -0.52 -1.31
N SER A 69 13.57 0.81 -1.26
CA SER A 69 13.81 1.61 -0.04
C SER A 69 12.59 1.64 0.91
N THR A 70 11.40 1.27 0.40
CA THR A 70 10.12 1.35 1.14
C THR A 70 10.13 0.59 2.48
N PRO A 71 10.64 -0.65 2.61
CA PRO A 71 10.71 -1.33 3.91
C PRO A 71 11.52 -0.54 4.95
N THR A 72 12.61 0.10 4.55
CA THR A 72 13.41 0.95 5.43
C THR A 72 12.64 2.20 5.85
N MET A 73 11.89 2.83 4.93
CA MET A 73 11.04 3.98 5.27
C MET A 73 9.93 3.60 6.26
N ILE A 74 9.28 2.45 6.06
CA ILE A 74 8.27 1.93 6.98
C ILE A 74 8.87 1.75 8.38
N ASN A 75 10.06 1.15 8.51
CA ASN A 75 10.72 0.98 9.82
C ASN A 75 11.00 2.31 10.51
N LYS A 76 11.37 3.36 9.76
CA LYS A 76 11.55 4.71 10.32
C LYS A 76 10.24 5.29 10.84
N VAL A 77 9.12 5.11 10.12
CA VAL A 77 7.80 5.56 10.57
C VAL A 77 7.34 4.77 11.79
N LEU A 78 7.55 3.46 11.83
CA LEU A 78 7.20 2.62 12.98
C LEU A 78 7.99 2.99 14.25
N ALA A 79 9.21 3.53 14.11
CA ALA A 79 9.97 4.05 15.24
C ALA A 79 9.35 5.28 15.90
N LEU A 80 8.41 5.97 15.24
CA LEU A 80 7.68 7.12 15.78
C LEU A 80 6.47 6.71 16.65
N ASN A 81 6.32 5.43 16.99
CA ASN A 81 5.17 4.90 17.71
C ASN A 81 4.84 5.68 18.98
N ASP A 82 5.85 5.98 19.81
CA ASP A 82 5.63 6.64 21.10
C ASP A 82 5.18 8.10 20.91
N GLU A 83 5.78 8.81 19.95
CA GLU A 83 5.38 10.17 19.58
C GLU A 83 3.94 10.22 19.05
N ILE A 84 3.58 9.28 18.17
CA ILE A 84 2.22 9.17 17.63
C ILE A 84 1.23 8.85 18.75
N SER A 85 1.59 7.96 19.69
CA SER A 85 0.76 7.64 20.86
C SER A 85 0.51 8.85 21.75
N HIS A 86 1.54 9.66 22.02
CA HIS A 86 1.41 10.91 22.76
C HIS A 86 0.45 11.90 22.08
N VAL A 87 0.55 12.06 20.76
CA VAL A 87 -0.36 12.94 20.01
C VAL A 87 -1.78 12.36 19.98
N ALA A 88 -1.92 11.04 19.81
CA ALA A 88 -3.21 10.36 19.76
C ALA A 88 -4.01 10.50 21.06
N ALA A 89 -3.35 10.62 22.22
CA ALA A 89 -4.01 10.85 23.50
C ALA A 89 -4.91 12.10 23.50
N ASN A 90 -4.53 13.15 22.74
CA ASN A 90 -5.31 14.39 22.61
C ASN A 90 -6.64 14.19 21.88
N PHE A 91 -6.81 13.08 21.15
CA PHE A 91 -8.01 12.77 20.37
C PHE A 91 -8.92 11.75 21.07
N SER A 92 -8.52 11.22 22.23
CA SER A 92 -9.23 10.12 22.92
C SER A 92 -10.67 10.46 23.34
N ALA A 93 -10.96 11.74 23.62
CA ALA A 93 -12.28 12.24 23.99
C ALA A 93 -13.04 12.91 22.83
N THR A 94 -12.44 12.94 21.63
CA THR A 94 -13.00 13.63 20.47
C THR A 94 -14.02 12.74 19.76
N SER A 95 -15.23 13.25 19.53
CA SER A 95 -16.30 12.56 18.79
C SER A 95 -16.13 12.62 17.28
N ASP A 96 -15.51 13.68 16.77
CA ASP A 96 -15.47 14.01 15.35
C ASP A 96 -14.05 14.41 14.90
N CYS A 97 -13.60 13.85 13.78
CA CYS A 97 -12.30 14.17 13.21
C CYS A 97 -12.43 14.38 11.70
N LEU A 98 -11.80 15.43 11.18
CA LEU A 98 -11.72 15.71 9.75
C LEU A 98 -10.29 15.45 9.26
N TYR A 99 -10.14 14.49 8.35
CA TYR A 99 -8.88 14.19 7.68
C TYR A 99 -8.84 14.93 6.33
N LEU A 100 -7.79 15.73 6.12
CA LEU A 100 -7.61 16.53 4.91
C LEU A 100 -6.40 16.04 4.13
N GLY A 101 -6.60 15.82 2.83
CA GLY A 101 -5.55 15.42 1.90
C GLY A 101 -5.72 16.11 0.55
N ARG A 102 -4.64 16.18 -0.24
CA ARG A 102 -4.64 16.76 -1.59
C ARG A 102 -3.90 15.86 -2.56
N GLY A 103 -4.43 15.71 -3.78
CA GLY A 103 -3.81 14.89 -4.81
C GLY A 103 -3.77 13.42 -4.40
N ILE A 104 -2.60 12.79 -4.50
CA ILE A 104 -2.41 11.37 -4.12
C ILE A 104 -2.59 11.08 -2.62
N MET A 105 -2.61 12.13 -1.79
CA MET A 105 -2.78 12.01 -0.32
C MET A 105 -4.24 12.12 0.13
N TYR A 106 -5.20 12.30 -0.80
CA TYR A 106 -6.63 12.40 -0.46
C TYR A 106 -7.30 11.05 -0.16
N PRO A 107 -7.09 9.99 -0.97
CA PRO A 107 -7.63 8.65 -0.70
C PRO A 107 -6.90 7.98 0.47
#